data_AF-A0A1W2EYQ8-F1
#
_entry.id   AF-A0A1W2EYQ8-F1
#
_cell.length_a   1.000
_cell.length_b   1.000
_cell.length_c   1.000
_cell.angle_alpha   90.00
_cell.angle_beta   90.00
_cell.angle_gamma   90.00
#
_symmetry.space_group_name_H-M   'P 1'
#
loop_
_entity.id
_entity.type
_entity.pdbx_description
1 polymer ?
#
loop_
_entity_poly.entity_id
_entity_poly.type
_entity_poly.pdbx_seq_one_letter_code
_entity_poly.pdbx_strand_id
1 'polypeptide(L)'
;MGMLSRLRDKLRRQDDPALSIDDPALVVVVEAFDIAEADSAALARSPRWRADELAVLRHHVRIPAEQVERARELLTPDGWVLVAGDISHISRVQKLDALHCAQERSRMASLAQRLGGEALGWDALQKAPEPAR
;
A
#
# COMPACT_ATOMS: atom_id res chain seq x y z
N MET A 1 -35.48 -20.02 1.75
CA MET A 1 -34.15 -20.23 1.14
C MET A 1 -33.46 -18.88 0.98
N GLY A 2 -32.72 -18.44 2.00
CA GLY A 2 -32.07 -17.12 1.96
C GLY A 2 -31.19 -16.83 3.17
N MET A 3 -30.01 -16.24 2.86
CA MET A 3 -29.26 -15.30 3.70
C MET A 3 -28.39 -15.82 4.87
N LEU A 4 -27.79 -17.02 4.79
CA LEU A 4 -26.85 -17.51 5.82
C LEU A 4 -25.35 -17.38 5.49
N SER A 5 -24.96 -16.65 4.43
CA SER A 5 -23.54 -16.57 4.01
C SER A 5 -22.87 -15.20 4.19
N ARG A 6 -23.49 -14.24 4.89
CA ARG A 6 -22.93 -12.88 5.07
C ARG A 6 -22.71 -12.48 6.52
N LEU A 7 -22.38 -13.44 7.37
CA LEU A 7 -22.02 -13.18 8.76
C LEU A 7 -20.69 -13.86 9.17
N ARG A 8 -19.73 -13.90 8.24
CA ARG A 8 -18.38 -14.43 8.52
C ARG A 8 -17.24 -13.44 8.28
N ASP A 9 -17.55 -12.19 7.97
CA ASP A 9 -16.53 -11.18 7.65
C ASP A 9 -16.20 -10.22 8.81
N LYS A 10 -16.80 -10.45 9.98
CA LYS A 10 -16.68 -9.54 11.15
C LYS A 10 -15.89 -10.10 12.33
N LEU A 11 -15.29 -11.29 12.22
CA LEU A 11 -14.67 -11.98 13.36
C LEU A 11 -13.22 -12.43 13.13
N ARG A 12 -12.47 -11.67 12.31
CA ARG A 12 -11.00 -11.75 12.34
C ARG A 12 -10.32 -10.38 12.40
N ARG A 13 -10.88 -9.48 13.21
CA ARG A 13 -10.10 -8.42 13.86
C ARG A 13 -9.47 -9.07 15.09
N GLN A 14 -8.49 -9.94 14.85
CA GLN A 14 -7.52 -10.32 15.87
C GLN A 14 -6.68 -9.07 16.16
N ASP A 15 -6.54 -8.75 17.44
CA ASP A 15 -5.63 -7.74 17.99
C ASP A 15 -4.16 -8.10 17.70
N ASP A 16 -3.76 -8.10 16.43
CA ASP A 16 -2.38 -7.80 16.06
C ASP A 16 -2.16 -6.32 16.39
N PRO A 17 -1.00 -5.91 16.95
CA PRO A 17 -0.71 -4.50 17.12
C PRO A 17 -0.81 -3.84 15.75
N ALA A 18 -1.93 -3.14 15.51
CA ALA A 18 -2.28 -2.61 14.21
C ALA A 18 -1.11 -1.75 13.74
N LEU A 19 -0.39 -2.23 12.73
CA LEU A 19 0.71 -1.50 12.13
C LEU A 19 0.18 -0.11 11.77
N SER A 20 0.73 0.94 12.37
CA SER A 20 0.36 2.31 12.04
C SER A 20 1.19 2.76 10.85
N ILE A 21 0.59 3.52 9.92
CA ILE A 21 1.29 4.08 8.75
C ILE A 21 2.43 5.03 9.17
N ASP A 22 2.27 5.70 10.32
CA ASP A 22 3.22 6.68 10.84
C ASP A 22 4.16 6.09 11.91
N ASP A 23 4.22 4.76 12.04
CA ASP A 23 5.12 4.11 13.00
C ASP A 23 6.59 4.41 12.63
N PRO A 24 7.37 5.09 13.50
CA PRO A 24 8.75 5.49 13.18
C PRO A 24 9.71 4.30 13.06
N ALA A 25 9.32 3.10 13.51
CA ALA A 25 10.10 1.87 13.34
C ALA A 25 9.92 1.23 11.95
N LEU A 26 9.07 1.80 11.08
CA LEU A 26 8.89 1.34 9.71
C LEU A 26 10.16 1.57 8.88
N VAL A 27 10.61 0.51 8.23
CA VAL A 27 11.73 0.55 7.28
C VAL A 27 11.27 0.01 5.94
N VAL A 28 11.77 0.61 4.85
CA VAL A 28 11.50 0.14 3.50
C VAL A 28 12.13 -1.24 3.32
N VAL A 29 11.30 -2.26 3.09
CA VAL A 29 11.73 -3.63 2.82
C VAL A 29 11.71 -3.97 1.34
N VAL A 30 10.81 -3.39 0.55
CA VAL A 30 10.70 -3.63 -0.90
C VAL A 30 10.56 -2.30 -1.60
N GLU A 31 11.13 -2.20 -2.80
CA GLU A 31 10.99 -1.06 -3.70
C GLU A 31 10.59 -1.59 -5.08
N ALA A 32 9.75 -0.89 -5.82
CA ALA A 32 9.29 -1.29 -7.14
C ALA A 32 9.04 -0.04 -7.96
N PHE A 33 10.13 0.54 -8.46
CA PHE A 33 10.13 1.75 -9.29
C PHE A 33 10.49 1.47 -10.76
N ASP A 34 11.02 0.27 -11.06
CA ASP A 34 11.18 -0.15 -12.45
C ASP A 34 9.85 -0.67 -12.98
N ILE A 35 9.27 0.07 -13.94
CA ILE A 35 7.99 -0.26 -14.55
C ILE A 35 8.02 -1.59 -15.33
N ALA A 36 9.20 -2.04 -15.77
CA ALA A 36 9.39 -3.29 -16.49
C ALA A 36 9.54 -4.49 -15.54
N GLU A 37 9.87 -4.25 -14.27
CA GLU A 37 9.94 -5.30 -13.25
C GLU A 37 8.53 -5.78 -12.87
N ALA A 38 8.36 -7.10 -12.79
CA ALA A 38 7.13 -7.68 -12.26
C ALA A 38 7.08 -7.51 -10.73
N ASP A 39 5.89 -7.22 -10.18
CA ASP A 39 5.73 -7.04 -8.74
C ASP A 39 6.12 -8.31 -7.93
N SER A 40 5.95 -9.50 -8.52
CA SER A 40 6.44 -10.76 -7.95
C SER A 40 7.98 -10.82 -7.85
N ALA A 41 8.69 -10.30 -8.87
CA ALA A 41 10.14 -10.25 -8.88
C ALA A 41 10.66 -9.24 -7.85
N ALA A 42 10.02 -8.07 -7.73
CA ALA A 42 10.35 -7.06 -6.73
C ALA A 42 10.20 -7.58 -5.29
N LEU A 43 9.15 -8.36 -5.03
CA LEU A 43 8.97 -9.03 -3.74
C LEU A 43 10.03 -10.13 -3.51
N ALA A 44 10.25 -11.01 -4.51
CA ALA A 44 11.18 -12.14 -4.40
C ALA A 44 12.65 -11.71 -4.24
N ARG A 45 13.06 -10.56 -4.80
CA ARG A 45 14.41 -10.03 -4.64
C ARG A 45 14.68 -9.43 -3.26
N SER A 46 13.65 -9.24 -2.43
CA SER A 46 13.81 -8.65 -1.11
C SER A 46 13.94 -9.72 0.00
N PRO A 47 15.15 -9.96 0.53
CA PRO A 47 15.33 -10.89 1.65
C PRO A 47 14.79 -10.33 2.98
N ARG A 48 14.51 -9.02 3.05
CA ARG A 48 14.03 -8.35 4.26
C ARG A 48 12.52 -8.35 4.38
N TRP A 49 11.82 -8.67 3.29
CA TRP A 49 10.37 -8.77 3.26
C TRP A 49 9.88 -10.04 3.93
N ARG A 50 8.91 -9.89 4.83
CA ARG A 50 8.28 -10.98 5.58
C ARG A 50 6.82 -11.10 5.14
N ALA A 51 6.53 -12.07 4.27
CA ALA A 51 5.23 -12.19 3.60
C ALA A 51 4.05 -12.38 4.55
N ASP A 52 4.28 -13.02 5.71
CA ASP A 52 3.21 -13.31 6.68
C ASP A 52 2.86 -12.11 7.58
N GLU A 53 3.66 -11.05 7.57
CA GLU A 53 3.47 -9.83 8.36
C GLU A 53 2.75 -8.73 7.58
N LEU A 54 2.08 -7.83 8.31
CA LEU A 54 1.55 -6.60 7.72
C LEU A 54 2.68 -5.71 7.21
N ALA A 55 2.39 -4.99 6.13
CA ALA A 55 3.24 -3.94 5.58
C ALA A 55 2.42 -2.70 5.28
N VAL A 56 3.07 -1.55 5.26
CA VAL A 56 2.54 -0.35 4.63
C VAL A 56 2.91 -0.41 3.16
N LEU A 57 1.93 -0.55 2.27
CA LEU A 57 2.13 -0.33 0.84
C LEU A 57 2.01 1.17 0.59
N ARG A 58 3.07 1.79 0.09
CA ARG A 58 3.09 3.23 -0.21
C ARG A 58 3.43 3.45 -1.67
N HIS A 59 2.48 4.02 -2.39
CA HIS A 59 2.64 4.44 -3.76
C HIS A 59 3.18 5.86 -3.85
N HIS A 60 4.09 6.05 -4.79
CA HIS A 60 4.70 7.34 -5.12
C HIS A 60 4.03 7.88 -6.37
N VAL A 61 3.33 9.00 -6.25
CA VAL A 61 2.52 9.55 -7.33
C VAL A 61 2.74 11.05 -7.44
N ARG A 62 2.97 11.54 -8.66
CA ARG A 62 2.92 12.96 -8.98
C ARG A 62 1.50 13.30 -9.38
N ILE A 63 0.86 14.22 -8.67
CA ILE A 63 -0.46 14.75 -9.01
C ILE A 63 -0.44 16.28 -8.96
N PRO A 64 -1.18 16.97 -9.84
CA PRO A 64 -1.34 18.43 -9.73
C PRO A 64 -1.89 18.81 -8.36
N ALA A 65 -1.41 19.92 -7.79
CA ALA A 65 -1.77 20.35 -6.44
C ALA A 65 -3.29 20.57 -6.27
N GLU A 66 -3.94 21.06 -7.30
CA GLU A 66 -5.39 21.29 -7.37
C GLU A 66 -6.20 19.98 -7.37
N GLN A 67 -5.58 18.85 -7.71
CA GLN A 67 -6.22 17.53 -7.75
C GLN A 67 -6.02 16.71 -6.47
N VAL A 68 -5.21 17.20 -5.52
CA VAL A 68 -4.88 16.49 -4.27
C VAL A 68 -6.12 16.19 -3.44
N GLU A 69 -7.01 17.17 -3.25
CA GLU A 69 -8.20 16.96 -2.44
C GLU A 69 -9.16 15.97 -3.11
N ARG A 70 -9.30 16.08 -4.44
CA ARG A 70 -10.07 15.11 -5.22
C ARG A 70 -9.51 13.70 -5.11
N ALA A 71 -8.18 13.55 -5.12
CA ALA A 71 -7.53 12.26 -4.90
C ALA A 71 -7.87 11.70 -3.50
N ARG A 72 -7.80 12.55 -2.46
CA ARG A 72 -8.13 12.17 -1.08
C ARG A 72 -9.58 11.70 -0.95
N GLU A 73 -10.54 12.39 -1.55
CA GLU A 73 -11.95 11.99 -1.59
C GLU A 73 -12.16 10.60 -2.20
N LEU A 74 -11.44 10.29 -3.29
CA LEU A 74 -11.54 9.01 -3.99
C LEU A 74 -10.88 7.86 -3.23
N LEU A 75 -9.87 8.16 -2.42
CA LEU A 75 -8.99 7.18 -1.76
C LEU A 75 -9.44 6.83 -0.33
N THR A 76 -9.95 7.82 0.40
CA THR A 76 -10.35 7.68 1.81
C THR A 76 -11.38 6.56 2.05
N PRO A 77 -12.42 6.37 1.20
CA PRO A 77 -13.41 5.30 1.39
C PRO A 77 -12.80 3.89 1.41
N ASP A 78 -11.69 3.70 0.68
CA ASP A 78 -10.96 2.43 0.61
C ASP A 78 -9.83 2.31 1.65
N GLY A 79 -9.76 3.26 2.60
CA GLY A 79 -8.81 3.26 3.70
C GLY A 79 -7.39 3.71 3.33
N TRP A 80 -7.23 4.41 2.20
CA TRP A 80 -5.94 4.95 1.78
C TRP A 80 -5.70 6.31 2.43
N VAL A 81 -4.46 6.53 2.86
CA VAL A 81 -3.98 7.80 3.41
C VAL A 81 -3.11 8.48 2.37
N LEU A 82 -3.47 9.71 1.99
CA LEU A 82 -2.69 10.53 1.08
C LEU A 82 -1.94 11.62 1.86
N VAL A 83 -0.62 11.64 1.72
CA VAL A 83 0.25 12.73 2.16
C VAL A 83 0.76 13.47 0.92
N ALA A 84 0.39 14.74 0.80
CA ALA A 84 0.72 15.55 -0.37
C ALA A 84 2.14 16.10 -0.30
N GLY A 85 2.75 16.29 -1.47
CA GLY A 85 4.09 16.85 -1.65
C GLY A 85 4.44 16.86 -3.15
N ASP A 86 5.67 17.25 -3.49
CA ASP A 86 6.18 17.20 -4.88
C ASP A 86 6.02 15.80 -5.49
N ILE A 87 6.24 14.78 -4.66
CA ILE A 87 5.79 13.41 -4.86
C ILE A 87 4.83 13.12 -3.70
N SER A 88 3.57 12.86 -4.04
CA SER A 88 2.55 12.49 -3.06
C SER A 88 2.67 11.02 -2.73
N HIS A 89 2.49 10.68 -1.45
CA HIS A 89 2.49 9.32 -0.96
C HIS A 89 1.07 8.86 -0.67
N ILE A 90 0.66 7.76 -1.30
CA ILE A 90 -0.63 7.12 -1.08
C ILE A 90 -0.38 5.78 -0.39
N SER A 91 -0.75 5.68 0.89
CA SER A 91 -0.33 4.58 1.76
C SER A 91 -1.50 3.84 2.37
N ARG A 92 -1.37 2.52 2.52
CA ARG A 92 -2.34 1.68 3.23
C ARG A 92 -1.64 0.47 3.87
N VAL A 93 -2.11 0.08 5.05
CA VAL A 93 -1.64 -1.12 5.77
C VAL A 93 -2.35 -2.35 5.24
N GLN A 94 -1.60 -3.37 4.84
CA GLN A 94 -2.12 -4.65 4.37
C GLN A 94 -1.04 -5.74 4.35
N LYS A 95 -1.45 -7.00 4.21
CA LYS A 95 -0.53 -8.07 3.81
C LYS A 95 -0.25 -7.95 2.31
N LEU A 96 0.97 -8.23 1.91
CA LEU A 96 1.38 -8.13 0.52
C LEU A 96 1.48 -9.52 -0.11
N ASP A 97 1.01 -9.58 -1.35
CA ASP A 97 1.38 -10.61 -2.30
C ASP A 97 1.48 -9.98 -3.69
N ALA A 98 2.09 -10.72 -4.61
CA ALA A 98 2.39 -10.21 -5.93
C ALA A 98 1.14 -9.79 -6.71
N LEU A 99 0.01 -10.50 -6.54
CA LEU A 99 -1.22 -10.23 -7.27
C LEU A 99 -1.83 -8.92 -6.80
N HIS A 100 -1.95 -8.72 -5.49
CA HIS A 100 -2.49 -7.49 -4.93
C HIS A 100 -1.57 -6.30 -5.22
N CYS A 101 -0.24 -6.46 -5.13
CA CYS A 101 0.69 -5.39 -5.52
C CYS A 101 0.49 -4.95 -6.99
N ALA A 102 0.36 -5.90 -7.92
CA ALA A 102 0.11 -5.59 -9.33
C ALA A 102 -1.25 -4.91 -9.57
N GLN A 103 -2.30 -5.35 -8.86
CA GLN A 103 -3.63 -4.74 -8.92
C GLN A 103 -3.61 -3.30 -8.40
N GLU A 104 -3.02 -3.07 -7.22
CA GLU A 104 -2.93 -1.73 -6.62
C GLU A 104 -2.04 -0.80 -7.44
N ARG A 105 -0.92 -1.30 -8.00
CA ARG A 105 -0.11 -0.53 -8.96
C ARG A 105 -0.93 -0.08 -10.17
N SER A 106 -1.71 -0.99 -10.76
CA SER A 106 -2.58 -0.67 -11.91
C SER A 106 -3.67 0.34 -11.55
N ARG A 107 -4.23 0.21 -10.34
CA ARG A 107 -5.23 1.11 -9.79
C ARG A 107 -4.67 2.51 -9.56
N MET A 108 -3.48 2.62 -8.97
CA MET A 108 -2.82 3.91 -8.73
C MET A 108 -2.38 4.57 -10.04
N ALA A 109 -1.89 3.80 -11.01
CA ALA A 109 -1.58 4.32 -12.34
C ALA A 109 -2.84 4.91 -13.02
N SER A 110 -3.96 4.19 -12.98
CA SER A 110 -5.23 4.66 -13.53
C SER A 110 -5.77 5.90 -12.82
N LEU A 111 -5.64 5.94 -11.48
CA LEU A 111 -6.03 7.11 -10.67
C LEU A 111 -5.18 8.34 -11.05
N ALA A 112 -3.85 8.18 -11.06
CA ALA A 112 -2.92 9.24 -11.39
C ALA A 112 -3.20 9.82 -12.78
N GLN A 113 -3.32 8.96 -13.80
CA GLN A 113 -3.61 9.37 -15.17
C GLN A 113 -4.92 10.18 -15.27
N ARG A 114 -6.00 9.72 -14.60
CA ARG A 114 -7.29 10.42 -14.59
C ARG A 114 -7.22 11.80 -13.93
N LEU A 115 -6.27 11.99 -13.02
CA LEU A 115 -6.05 13.26 -12.34
C LEU A 115 -4.99 14.13 -13.03
N GLY A 116 -4.50 13.74 -14.21
CA GLY A 116 -3.44 14.47 -14.92
C GLY A 116 -2.06 14.30 -14.30
N GLY A 117 -1.87 13.22 -13.53
CA GLY A 117 -0.64 12.87 -12.85
C GLY A 117 0.02 11.58 -13.38
N GLU A 118 1.01 11.11 -12.65
CA GLU A 118 1.85 9.96 -13.00
C GLU A 118 2.14 9.11 -11.74
N ALA A 119 1.99 7.80 -11.85
CA ALA A 119 2.44 6.86 -10.82
C ALA A 119 3.90 6.46 -11.09
N LEU A 120 4.77 6.67 -10.11
CA LEU A 120 6.22 6.48 -10.24
C LEU A 120 6.69 5.10 -9.77
N GLY A 121 5.90 4.43 -8.94
CA GLY A 121 6.24 3.15 -8.34
C GLY A 121 5.66 3.01 -6.95
N TRP A 122 6.13 2.01 -6.22
CA TRP A 122 5.75 1.78 -4.84
C TRP A 122 6.91 1.27 -4.00
N ASP A 123 6.82 1.49 -2.70
CA ASP A 123 7.64 0.81 -1.72
C ASP A 123 6.75 0.14 -0.66
N ALA A 124 7.30 -0.89 -0.02
CA ALA A 124 6.67 -1.56 1.11
C ALA A 124 7.50 -1.34 2.35
N LEU A 125 6.85 -0.96 3.45
CA LEU A 125 7.48 -0.79 4.74
C LEU A 125 6.98 -1.83 5.74
N GLN A 126 7.90 -2.41 6.51
CA GLN A 126 7.57 -3.25 7.66
C GLN A 126 8.36 -2.74 8.86
N LYS A 127 7.94 -3.09 10.08
CA LYS A 127 8.74 -2.75 11.27
C LYS A 127 10.13 -3.36 11.13
N ALA A 128 11.15 -2.62 11.53
CA ALA A 128 12.48 -3.19 11.70
C ALA A 128 12.38 -4.43 12.62
N PRO A 129 13.12 -5.50 12.35
CA PRO A 129 13.17 -6.63 13.26
C PRO A 129 13.61 -6.14 14.63
N GLU A 130 12.84 -6.48 15.67
CA GLU A 130 13.24 -6.20 17.04
C GLU A 130 14.55 -6.94 17.30
N PRO A 131 15.62 -6.28 17.79
CA PRO A 131 16.85 -6.99 18.11
C PRO A 131 16.55 -8.07 19.14
N ALA A 132 16.96 -9.31 18.85
CA ALA A 132 16.81 -10.43 19.77
C ALA A 132 17.44 -10.05 21.12
N ARG A 133 16.63 -10.07 22.18
CA ARG A 133 17.05 -9.74 23.54
C ARG A 133 17.82 -10.88 24.19
#